data_AF-A0A3L7UNW8-F1
#
_entry.id   AF-A0A3L7UNW8-F1
#
_cell.length_a   1.000
_cell.length_b   1.000
_cell.length_c   1.000
_cell.angle_alpha   90.00
_cell.angle_beta   90.00
_cell.angle_gamma   90.00
#
_symmetry.space_group_name_H-M   'P 1'
#
loop_
_entity.id
_entity.type
_entity.pdbx_description
1 polymer ?
#
loop_
_entity_poly.entity_id
_entity_poly.type
_entity_poly.pdbx_seq_one_letter_code
_entity_poly.pdbx_strand_id
1 'polypeptide(L)'
;MRITSWLKSWQHQRRGSQATRNRVPSQAAENLECRVLPAANVLLIGGTELNISLSSGDAVSISAIAGQVVVSTGPTGGVLTPTPFLGSVNASVIQSIVITGDDDVNALNLGSVLAADYTALTSIVVDAGNGDDSLTGSPDFADSLFGGDGNDTILGQGGNDTLDGGDGKDSIDGGTGGDSILGGDGADQLIGGDGNDSINAGNGADNVDGGLGNDTVMGANGEDTINGGDGLDFLIGDGGADTINGGLGNDSILGGEFGDLLHGDDGNDTIDGQSGND
;
A
#
# COMPACT_ATOMS: atom_id res chain seq x y z
N MET A 1 -2.27 -49.60 -10.68
CA MET A 1 -3.38 -49.98 -11.59
C MET A 1 -4.14 -48.71 -11.95
N ARG A 2 -4.37 -48.48 -13.24
CA ARG A 2 -5.08 -47.30 -13.80
C ARG A 2 -6.60 -47.39 -13.60
N ILE A 3 -7.29 -46.29 -13.96
CA ILE A 3 -8.69 -46.15 -14.45
C ILE A 3 -9.65 -45.56 -13.37
N THR A 4 -9.87 -44.24 -13.28
CA THR A 4 -10.75 -43.30 -14.04
C THR A 4 -12.24 -43.25 -13.66
N SER A 5 -12.71 -42.00 -13.48
CA SER A 5 -13.94 -41.36 -13.99
C SER A 5 -15.34 -41.53 -13.33
N TRP A 6 -15.87 -40.36 -12.93
CA TRP A 6 -17.15 -39.73 -13.31
C TRP A 6 -18.54 -40.26 -12.86
N LEU A 7 -19.25 -39.36 -12.17
CA LEU A 7 -20.68 -38.96 -12.25
C LEU A 7 -21.75 -39.98 -12.72
N LYS A 8 -22.83 -40.15 -11.92
CA LYS A 8 -24.20 -39.73 -12.30
C LYS A 8 -25.31 -40.10 -11.28
N SER A 9 -26.14 -39.09 -11.02
CA SER A 9 -27.62 -39.09 -10.89
C SER A 9 -28.32 -40.03 -9.90
N TRP A 10 -29.13 -39.43 -9.03
CA TRP A 10 -30.38 -40.05 -8.56
C TRP A 10 -31.49 -39.01 -8.45
N GLN A 11 -32.50 -39.14 -9.32
CA GLN A 11 -33.84 -38.57 -9.15
C GLN A 11 -34.75 -39.67 -8.60
N HIS A 12 -35.51 -39.40 -7.55
CA HIS A 12 -36.83 -40.00 -7.38
C HIS A 12 -37.76 -39.10 -6.58
N GLN A 13 -38.89 -38.76 -7.21
CA GLN A 13 -40.05 -38.08 -6.68
C GLN A 13 -40.76 -38.93 -5.61
N ARG A 14 -41.29 -38.28 -4.55
CA ARG A 14 -42.57 -38.65 -3.93
C ARG A 14 -43.35 -37.40 -3.53
N ARG A 15 -44.54 -37.26 -4.11
CA ARG A 15 -45.62 -36.35 -3.67
C ARG A 15 -46.38 -36.99 -2.50
N GLY A 16 -46.81 -36.18 -1.54
CA GLY A 16 -47.76 -36.61 -0.50
C GLY A 16 -48.27 -35.47 0.39
N SER A 17 -49.58 -35.21 0.27
CA SER A 17 -50.54 -34.63 1.23
C SER A 17 -50.40 -33.19 1.74
N GLN A 18 -51.45 -32.42 1.43
CA GLN A 18 -51.86 -31.16 2.06
C GLN A 18 -52.16 -31.36 3.56
N ALA A 19 -51.64 -30.47 4.40
CA ALA A 19 -52.11 -30.23 5.76
C ALA A 19 -52.38 -28.73 5.92
N THR A 20 -53.62 -28.41 6.28
CA THR A 20 -54.11 -27.08 6.62
C THR A 20 -53.50 -26.61 7.94
N ARG A 21 -52.82 -25.46 7.93
CA ARG A 21 -52.53 -24.69 9.15
C ARG A 21 -52.70 -23.20 8.90
N ASN A 22 -53.63 -22.61 9.65
CA ASN A 22 -53.81 -21.18 9.84
C ASN A 22 -52.46 -20.48 10.02
N ARG A 23 -52.12 -19.55 9.13
CA ARG A 23 -51.10 -18.53 9.39
C ARG A 23 -51.78 -17.21 9.73
N VAL A 24 -51.41 -16.71 10.89
CA VAL A 24 -51.59 -15.34 11.39
C VAL A 24 -51.26 -14.33 10.28
N PRO A 25 -51.95 -13.18 10.17
CA PRO A 25 -51.60 -12.17 9.19
C PRO A 25 -50.13 -11.79 9.37
N SER A 26 -49.38 -11.82 8.27
CA SER A 26 -48.00 -11.33 8.20
C SER A 26 -47.99 -9.88 8.70
N GLN A 27 -47.61 -9.70 9.96
CA GLN A 27 -46.90 -8.50 10.37
C GLN A 27 -45.82 -8.30 9.32
N ALA A 28 -45.82 -7.11 8.76
CA ALA A 28 -44.80 -6.55 7.89
C ALA A 28 -43.49 -7.34 8.06
N ALA A 29 -42.89 -7.90 7.00
CA ALA A 29 -42.15 -7.07 6.07
C ALA A 29 -41.59 -5.82 6.78
N GLU A 30 -41.00 -6.02 7.96
CA GLU A 30 -39.79 -5.34 8.33
C GLU A 30 -38.87 -5.66 7.17
N ASN A 31 -38.93 -4.78 6.17
CA ASN A 31 -37.83 -4.56 5.29
C ASN A 31 -36.64 -4.52 6.24
N LEU A 32 -35.80 -5.55 6.15
CA LEU A 32 -34.38 -5.34 6.30
C LEU A 32 -34.05 -4.34 5.19
N GLU A 33 -34.40 -3.07 5.42
CA GLU A 33 -33.74 -1.97 4.77
C GLU A 33 -32.27 -2.30 4.95
N CYS A 34 -31.55 -2.33 3.84
CA CYS A 34 -30.10 -2.36 3.88
C CYS A 34 -29.71 -1.26 4.86
N ARG A 35 -29.35 -1.65 6.09
CA ARG A 35 -28.64 -0.75 6.99
C ARG A 35 -27.30 -0.65 6.29
N VAL A 36 -27.21 0.36 5.43
CA VAL A 36 -25.94 0.88 4.94
C VAL A 36 -25.18 1.18 6.22
N LEU A 37 -24.34 0.24 6.63
CA LEU A 37 -23.30 0.57 7.57
C LEU A 37 -22.53 1.71 6.89
N PRO A 38 -22.20 2.79 7.60
CA PRO A 38 -21.26 3.74 7.04
C PRO A 38 -20.03 2.93 6.60
N ALA A 39 -19.73 3.03 5.31
CA ALA A 39 -18.58 2.46 4.62
C ALA A 39 -17.38 2.35 5.56
N ALA A 40 -16.89 3.47 6.07
CA ALA A 40 -15.90 3.46 7.14
C ALA A 40 -16.50 3.70 8.52
N ASN A 41 -15.93 3.04 9.53
CA ASN A 41 -16.13 3.37 10.93
C ASN A 41 -15.02 4.32 11.39
N VAL A 42 -15.41 5.48 11.92
CA VAL A 42 -14.45 6.47 12.46
C VAL A 42 -14.63 6.57 13.97
N LEU A 43 -13.54 6.39 14.71
CA LEU A 43 -13.49 6.41 16.17
C LEU A 43 -12.40 7.35 16.67
N LEU A 44 -12.72 8.21 17.65
CA LEU A 44 -11.74 9.03 18.35
C LEU A 44 -11.40 8.40 19.70
N ILE A 45 -10.14 7.99 19.88
CA ILE A 45 -9.64 7.35 21.11
C ILE A 45 -8.86 8.37 21.92
N GLY A 46 -9.20 8.50 23.21
CA GLY A 46 -8.52 9.43 24.13
C GLY A 46 -8.63 10.92 23.77
N GLY A 47 -9.37 11.26 22.71
CA GLY A 47 -9.49 12.63 22.19
C GLY A 47 -8.36 13.06 21.24
N THR A 48 -7.39 12.19 20.94
CA THR A 48 -6.17 12.55 20.21
C THR A 48 -5.76 11.55 19.13
N GLU A 49 -6.32 10.34 19.13
CA GLU A 49 -6.07 9.33 18.11
C GLU A 49 -7.32 9.15 17.25
N LEU A 50 -7.15 9.36 15.94
CA LEU A 50 -8.19 9.18 14.93
C LEU A 50 -8.03 7.80 14.30
N ASN A 51 -8.93 6.88 14.64
CA ASN A 51 -8.92 5.52 14.12
C ASN A 51 -10.04 5.35 13.09
N ILE A 52 -9.70 4.84 11.91
CA ILE A 52 -10.62 4.63 10.79
C ILE A 52 -10.51 3.17 10.36
N SER A 53 -11.61 2.44 10.37
CA SER A 53 -11.68 1.09 9.79
C SER A 53 -12.55 1.13 8.55
N LEU A 54 -12.02 0.68 7.43
CA LEU A 54 -12.72 0.60 6.15
C LEU A 54 -13.56 -0.66 6.06
N SER A 55 -14.53 -0.64 5.15
CA SER A 55 -15.27 -1.81 4.72
C SER A 55 -15.13 -1.98 3.20
N SER A 56 -15.77 -3.02 2.68
CA SER A 56 -15.63 -3.46 1.29
C SER A 56 -15.69 -2.32 0.27
N GLY A 57 -14.56 -2.00 -0.36
CA GLY A 57 -14.51 -1.11 -1.52
C GLY A 57 -14.57 0.38 -1.19
N ASP A 58 -13.92 0.83 -0.11
CA ASP A 58 -14.07 2.17 0.42
C ASP A 58 -12.91 3.12 0.10
N ALA A 59 -13.27 4.38 -0.12
CA ALA A 59 -12.36 5.49 -0.29
C ALA A 59 -12.47 6.47 0.87
N VAL A 60 -11.33 6.98 1.34
CA VAL A 60 -11.21 7.91 2.46
C VAL A 60 -10.33 9.09 2.11
N SER A 61 -10.76 10.27 2.53
CA SER A 61 -9.88 11.43 2.61
C SER A 61 -9.99 12.12 3.96
N ILE A 62 -8.85 12.67 4.43
CA ILE A 62 -8.75 13.42 5.67
C ILE A 62 -8.29 14.83 5.34
N SER A 63 -8.96 15.82 5.93
CA SER A 63 -8.65 17.24 5.75
C SER A 63 -8.99 18.03 7.01
N ALA A 64 -8.54 19.28 7.07
CA ALA A 64 -8.97 20.22 8.09
C ALA A 64 -9.75 21.39 7.47
N ILE A 65 -10.96 21.65 7.95
CA ILE A 65 -11.78 22.79 7.50
C ILE A 65 -12.07 23.67 8.71
N ALA A 66 -11.63 24.93 8.64
CA ALA A 66 -11.74 25.88 9.76
C ALA A 66 -11.14 25.34 11.08
N GLY A 67 -10.04 24.58 10.98
CA GLY A 67 -9.34 23.96 12.10
C GLY A 67 -10.02 22.70 12.67
N GLN A 68 -11.09 22.21 12.03
CA GLN A 68 -11.76 20.98 12.44
C GLN A 68 -11.41 19.83 11.50
N VAL A 69 -11.20 18.64 12.07
CA VAL A 69 -11.00 17.40 11.32
C VAL A 69 -12.26 17.10 10.51
N VAL A 70 -12.06 16.84 9.22
CA VAL A 70 -13.09 16.35 8.31
C VAL A 70 -12.58 15.08 7.65
N VAL A 71 -13.23 13.96 8.00
CA VAL A 71 -13.04 12.67 7.34
C VAL A 71 -14.17 12.49 6.36
N SER A 72 -13.86 12.30 5.08
CA SER A 72 -14.84 12.03 4.02
C SER A 72 -14.68 10.61 3.51
N THR A 73 -15.80 9.90 3.39
CA THR A 73 -15.83 8.49 2.99
C THR A 73 -16.81 8.29 1.85
N GLY A 74 -16.56 7.30 1.01
CA GLY A 74 -17.46 6.88 -0.07
C GLY A 74 -16.95 5.60 -0.73
N PRO A 75 -17.64 5.06 -1.74
CA PRO A 75 -17.12 3.92 -2.48
C PRO A 75 -15.91 4.32 -3.33
N THR A 76 -15.00 3.38 -3.60
CA THR A 76 -13.85 3.58 -4.50
C THR A 76 -14.29 4.08 -5.88
N GLY A 77 -13.65 5.15 -6.35
CA GLY A 77 -14.01 5.86 -7.59
C GLY A 77 -15.32 6.67 -7.53
N GLY A 78 -15.97 6.71 -6.36
CA GLY A 78 -17.21 7.43 -6.11
C GLY A 78 -17.03 8.83 -5.51
N VAL A 79 -18.15 9.43 -5.10
CA VAL A 79 -18.15 10.74 -4.43
C VAL A 79 -17.92 10.54 -2.94
N LEU A 80 -16.88 11.16 -2.41
CA LEU A 80 -16.62 11.21 -0.97
C LEU A 80 -17.59 12.17 -0.28
N THR A 81 -18.13 11.74 0.86
CA THR A 81 -19.03 12.54 1.69
C THR A 81 -18.49 12.69 3.11
N PRO A 82 -18.52 13.89 3.70
CA PRO A 82 -18.08 14.08 5.08
C PRO A 82 -18.86 13.17 6.05
N THR A 83 -18.13 12.42 6.87
CA THR A 83 -18.71 11.54 7.87
C THR A 83 -19.43 12.36 8.95
N PRO A 84 -20.73 12.14 9.20
CA PRO A 84 -21.52 13.04 10.04
C PRO A 84 -21.26 12.96 11.55
N PHE A 85 -20.28 12.15 12.01
CA PHE A 85 -20.23 11.68 13.40
C PHE A 85 -19.01 12.05 14.25
N LEU A 86 -18.00 12.75 13.72
CA LEU A 86 -16.83 13.12 14.55
C LEU A 86 -17.13 14.19 15.61
N GLY A 87 -18.18 15.00 15.43
CA GLY A 87 -18.36 16.22 16.21
C GLY A 87 -17.29 17.27 15.87
N SER A 88 -17.19 18.32 16.70
CA SER A 88 -16.16 19.36 16.52
C SER A 88 -14.82 18.89 17.10
N VAL A 89 -14.03 18.16 16.32
CA VAL A 89 -12.67 17.74 16.70
C VAL A 89 -11.67 18.72 16.10
N ASN A 90 -10.80 19.30 16.92
CA ASN A 90 -9.77 20.22 16.44
C ASN A 90 -8.60 19.42 15.82
N ALA A 91 -8.17 19.76 14.60
CA ALA A 91 -7.07 19.07 13.94
C ALA A 91 -5.75 19.20 14.71
N SER A 92 -5.52 20.35 15.36
CA SER A 92 -4.29 20.63 16.12
C SER A 92 -4.07 19.79 17.37
N VAL A 93 -5.06 18.98 17.81
CA VAL A 93 -4.89 18.09 18.98
C VAL A 93 -4.69 16.63 18.58
N ILE A 94 -4.85 16.28 17.31
CA ILE A 94 -4.63 14.92 16.83
C ILE A 94 -3.14 14.60 16.86
N GLN A 95 -2.79 13.49 17.49
CA GLN A 95 -1.42 13.00 17.66
C GLN A 95 -1.13 11.78 16.78
N SER A 96 -2.16 11.01 16.45
CA SER A 96 -2.04 9.80 15.64
C SER A 96 -3.28 9.62 14.74
N ILE A 97 -3.04 9.20 13.50
CA ILE A 97 -4.07 8.74 12.56
C ILE A 97 -3.75 7.27 12.27
N VAL A 98 -4.75 6.40 12.44
CA VAL A 98 -4.63 4.97 12.14
C VAL A 98 -5.76 4.59 11.20
N ILE A 99 -5.43 3.98 10.09
CA ILE A 99 -6.39 3.52 9.08
C ILE A 99 -6.13 2.05 8.81
N THR A 100 -7.19 1.24 8.89
CA THR A 100 -7.14 -0.20 8.63
C THR A 100 -8.17 -0.55 7.57
N GLY A 101 -7.70 -1.09 6.45
CA GLY A 101 -8.48 -1.62 5.36
C GLY A 101 -9.05 -3.01 5.61
N ASP A 102 -9.70 -3.55 4.60
CA ASP A 102 -10.30 -4.90 4.64
C ASP A 102 -9.87 -5.75 3.45
N ASP A 103 -10.69 -6.72 3.02
CA ASP A 103 -10.30 -7.67 1.96
C ASP A 103 -10.59 -7.14 0.54
N ASP A 104 -10.94 -5.86 0.39
CA ASP A 104 -11.36 -5.25 -0.87
C ASP A 104 -10.60 -3.95 -1.16
N VAL A 105 -10.56 -3.59 -2.45
CA VAL A 105 -9.91 -2.37 -2.97
C VAL A 105 -10.28 -1.09 -2.18
N ASN A 106 -9.29 -0.46 -1.59
CA ASN A 106 -9.36 0.77 -0.82
C ASN A 106 -8.64 1.92 -1.55
N ALA A 107 -9.17 3.14 -1.40
CA ALA A 107 -8.54 4.34 -1.94
C ALA A 107 -8.39 5.43 -0.86
N LEU A 108 -7.18 5.60 -0.36
CA LEU A 108 -6.87 6.55 0.69
C LEU A 108 -6.11 7.77 0.15
N ASN A 109 -6.54 8.97 0.55
CA ASN A 109 -5.83 10.21 0.27
C ASN A 109 -5.63 11.08 1.52
N LEU A 110 -4.37 11.22 1.94
CA LEU A 110 -3.92 12.04 3.05
C LEU A 110 -3.23 13.33 2.61
N GLY A 111 -3.25 13.69 1.32
CA GLY A 111 -2.58 14.87 0.77
C GLY A 111 -3.11 16.22 1.30
N SER A 112 -4.16 16.21 2.12
CA SER A 112 -4.70 17.38 2.82
C SER A 112 -4.45 17.36 4.34
N VAL A 113 -3.65 16.42 4.83
CA VAL A 113 -3.17 16.35 6.21
C VAL A 113 -1.88 17.17 6.32
N LEU A 114 -2.03 18.48 6.46
CA LEU A 114 -0.91 19.43 6.46
C LEU A 114 -0.39 19.70 7.88
N ALA A 115 0.92 19.91 8.02
CA ALA A 115 1.54 20.24 9.31
C ALA A 115 1.01 21.54 9.93
N ALA A 116 0.54 22.47 9.09
CA ALA A 116 -0.08 23.72 9.54
C ALA A 116 -1.40 23.50 10.29
N ASP A 117 -2.15 22.46 9.93
CA ASP A 117 -3.46 22.15 10.52
C ASP A 117 -3.35 21.12 11.65
N TYR A 118 -2.47 20.13 11.48
CA TYR A 118 -2.27 18.99 12.37
C TYR A 118 -1.01 19.15 13.24
N THR A 119 -0.91 20.26 13.97
CA THR A 119 0.33 20.68 14.66
C THR A 119 0.82 19.77 15.80
N ALA A 120 0.01 18.81 16.25
CA ALA A 120 0.39 17.82 17.26
C ALA A 120 0.60 16.41 16.68
N LEU A 121 0.42 16.22 15.37
CA LEU A 121 0.49 14.92 14.72
C LEU A 121 1.93 14.42 14.68
N THR A 122 2.11 13.15 15.05
CA THR A 122 3.43 12.51 15.14
C THR A 122 3.48 11.12 14.52
N SER A 123 2.33 10.56 14.13
CA SER A 123 2.25 9.22 13.58
C SER A 123 1.04 9.11 12.67
N ILE A 124 1.26 8.60 11.47
CA ILE A 124 0.24 8.16 10.54
C ILE A 124 0.57 6.71 10.21
N VAL A 125 -0.41 5.82 10.36
CA VAL A 125 -0.29 4.41 10.02
C VAL A 125 -1.49 4.00 9.20
N VAL A 126 -1.23 3.41 8.03
CA VAL A 126 -2.22 2.92 7.09
C VAL A 126 -1.87 1.50 6.74
N ASP A 127 -2.77 0.57 7.03
CA ASP A 127 -2.71 -0.82 6.59
C ASP A 127 -3.92 -1.04 5.68
N ALA A 128 -3.73 -1.25 4.38
CA ALA A 128 -4.81 -1.29 3.40
C ALA A 128 -5.43 -2.69 3.22
N GLY A 129 -4.71 -3.74 3.62
CA GLY A 129 -5.25 -5.08 3.74
C GLY A 129 -5.10 -5.89 2.46
N ASN A 130 -6.22 -6.39 1.91
CA ASN A 130 -6.20 -7.07 0.62
C ASN A 130 -6.97 -6.24 -0.41
N GLY A 131 -6.58 -6.34 -1.68
CA GLY A 131 -7.16 -5.59 -2.78
C GLY A 131 -6.08 -4.81 -3.52
N ASP A 132 -6.36 -4.42 -4.77
CA ASP A 132 -5.50 -3.49 -5.51
C ASP A 132 -5.74 -2.05 -5.00
N ASP A 133 -4.99 -1.63 -3.99
CA ASP A 133 -5.22 -0.42 -3.21
C ASP A 133 -4.50 0.81 -3.77
N SER A 134 -5.01 2.00 -3.42
CA SER A 134 -4.40 3.27 -3.79
C SER A 134 -4.21 4.16 -2.57
N LEU A 135 -2.96 4.34 -2.17
CA LEU A 135 -2.55 5.07 -0.97
C LEU A 135 -1.80 6.34 -1.38
N THR A 136 -2.23 7.49 -0.87
CA THR A 136 -1.48 8.74 -0.96
C THR A 136 -1.23 9.25 0.45
N GLY A 137 0.04 9.36 0.83
CA GLY A 137 0.53 9.91 2.07
C GLY A 137 0.30 11.40 2.21
N SER A 138 0.81 11.93 3.31
CA SER A 138 0.76 13.33 3.68
C SER A 138 1.97 14.08 3.10
N PRO A 139 1.87 15.39 2.83
CA PRO A 139 2.97 16.12 2.20
C PRO A 139 4.04 16.61 3.17
N ASP A 140 3.83 16.48 4.49
CA ASP A 140 4.66 17.13 5.51
C ASP A 140 5.12 16.19 6.65
N PHE A 141 4.65 14.93 6.69
CA PHE A 141 4.90 14.02 7.80
C PHE A 141 5.46 12.70 7.32
N ALA A 142 6.22 12.04 8.20
CA ALA A 142 6.55 10.64 8.03
C ALA A 142 5.28 9.77 8.14
N ASP A 143 5.00 9.04 7.07
CA ASP A 143 3.90 8.11 6.92
C ASP A 143 4.38 6.65 7.03
N SER A 144 3.51 5.76 7.52
CA SER A 144 3.70 4.32 7.42
C SER A 144 2.55 3.73 6.62
N LEU A 145 2.81 3.35 5.38
CA LEU A 145 1.81 2.91 4.41
C LEU A 145 2.10 1.46 3.99
N PHE A 146 1.16 0.56 4.26
CA PHE A 146 1.22 -0.85 3.90
C PHE A 146 0.09 -1.16 2.91
N GLY A 147 0.44 -1.64 1.71
CA GLY A 147 -0.49 -2.08 0.67
C GLY A 147 -1.14 -3.40 1.05
N GLY A 148 -0.34 -4.46 1.16
CA GLY A 148 -0.79 -5.78 1.60
C GLY A 148 -0.94 -6.74 0.42
N ASP A 149 -2.03 -7.48 0.32
CA ASP A 149 -2.23 -8.40 -0.80
C ASP A 149 -2.88 -7.66 -1.99
N GLY A 150 -2.22 -7.50 -3.13
CA GLY A 150 -2.81 -6.84 -4.29
C GLY A 150 -1.77 -6.20 -5.19
N ASN A 151 -2.21 -5.56 -6.26
CA ASN A 151 -1.34 -4.69 -7.06
C ASN A 151 -1.61 -3.25 -6.61
N ASP A 152 -0.78 -2.77 -5.69
CA ASP A 152 -1.00 -1.54 -4.98
C ASP A 152 -0.30 -0.35 -5.64
N THR A 153 -0.83 0.84 -5.38
CA THR A 153 -0.19 2.09 -5.74
C THR A 153 -0.01 2.94 -4.49
N ILE A 154 1.24 3.18 -4.11
CA ILE A 154 1.61 3.91 -2.90
C ILE A 154 2.43 5.15 -3.28
N LEU A 155 1.98 6.32 -2.83
CA LEU A 155 2.70 7.59 -2.97
C LEU A 155 2.99 8.15 -1.58
N GLY A 156 4.26 8.14 -1.14
CA GLY A 156 4.70 8.64 0.18
C GLY A 156 4.56 10.15 0.31
N GLN A 157 5.00 10.87 -0.74
CA GLN A 157 4.97 12.33 -0.90
C GLN A 157 6.08 13.06 -0.19
N GLY A 158 5.91 13.46 1.07
CA GLY A 158 6.89 14.29 1.75
C GLY A 158 6.98 13.92 3.21
N GLY A 159 8.17 13.52 3.65
CA GLY A 159 8.30 12.85 4.93
C GLY A 159 9.53 11.97 4.92
N ASN A 160 9.75 11.21 5.98
CA ASN A 160 10.66 10.09 5.91
C ASN A 160 9.79 8.86 6.11
N ASP A 161 9.34 8.29 5.00
CA ASP A 161 8.23 7.37 4.97
C ASP A 161 8.68 5.93 5.12
N THR A 162 7.77 5.08 5.56
CA THR A 162 7.92 3.62 5.54
C THR A 162 6.83 3.06 4.65
N LEU A 163 7.23 2.54 3.50
CA LEU A 163 6.34 2.08 2.44
C LEU A 163 6.57 0.59 2.21
N ASP A 164 5.49 -0.18 2.16
CA ASP A 164 5.51 -1.64 1.98
C ASP A 164 4.41 -2.01 0.98
N GLY A 165 4.80 -2.56 -0.17
CA GLY A 165 3.89 -3.01 -1.23
C GLY A 165 3.14 -4.25 -0.78
N GLY A 166 3.88 -5.33 -0.52
CA GLY A 166 3.34 -6.58 -0.02
C GLY A 166 3.33 -7.66 -1.10
N ASP A 167 2.20 -8.34 -1.29
CA ASP A 167 2.06 -9.42 -2.28
C ASP A 167 1.38 -8.88 -3.54
N GLY A 168 2.10 -8.79 -4.65
CA GLY A 168 1.55 -8.48 -5.98
C GLY A 168 2.44 -7.49 -6.71
N LYS A 169 1.95 -6.89 -7.80
CA LYS A 169 2.77 -5.99 -8.63
C LYS A 169 2.55 -4.56 -8.22
N ASP A 170 3.45 -4.04 -7.42
CA ASP A 170 3.24 -2.76 -6.77
C ASP A 170 3.92 -1.61 -7.49
N SER A 171 3.36 -0.42 -7.32
CA SER A 171 3.94 0.84 -7.77
C SER A 171 4.12 1.76 -6.57
N ILE A 172 5.37 1.98 -6.17
CA ILE A 172 5.72 2.77 -4.99
C ILE A 172 6.61 3.95 -5.38
N ASP A 173 6.24 5.15 -4.92
CA ASP A 173 7.02 6.39 -5.05
C ASP A 173 7.18 7.02 -3.66
N GLY A 174 8.41 7.06 -3.15
CA GLY A 174 8.76 7.65 -1.85
C GLY A 174 8.49 9.15 -1.81
N GLY A 175 8.91 9.85 -2.87
CA GLY A 175 8.69 11.27 -3.04
C GLY A 175 9.86 12.09 -2.52
N THR A 176 9.72 12.74 -1.38
CA THR A 176 10.76 13.61 -0.82
C THR A 176 11.04 13.27 0.64
N GLY A 177 12.32 13.26 1.00
CA GLY A 177 12.85 12.90 2.30
C GLY A 177 13.49 11.50 2.25
N GLY A 178 13.97 11.00 3.39
CA GLY A 178 14.70 9.73 3.42
C GLY A 178 13.76 8.57 3.73
N ASP A 179 13.42 7.79 2.72
CA ASP A 179 12.36 6.80 2.74
C ASP A 179 12.88 5.37 2.92
N SER A 180 12.04 4.50 3.49
CA SER A 180 12.27 3.06 3.59
C SER A 180 11.20 2.34 2.79
N ILE A 181 11.60 1.69 1.69
CA ILE A 181 10.69 1.06 0.73
C ILE A 181 10.95 -0.45 0.68
N LEU A 182 9.88 -1.22 0.81
CA LEU A 182 9.84 -2.66 0.54
C LEU A 182 8.85 -2.91 -0.60
N GLY A 183 9.30 -3.50 -1.71
CA GLY A 183 8.41 -3.91 -2.80
C GLY A 183 7.58 -5.12 -2.38
N GLY A 184 8.26 -6.23 -2.09
CA GLY A 184 7.63 -7.43 -1.55
C GLY A 184 7.69 -8.58 -2.55
N ASP A 185 6.58 -9.30 -2.74
CA ASP A 185 6.47 -10.40 -3.69
C ASP A 185 5.79 -9.93 -4.97
N GLY A 186 6.49 -9.83 -6.09
CA GLY A 186 5.84 -9.58 -7.37
C GLY A 186 6.74 -9.17 -8.50
N ALA A 187 6.49 -8.00 -9.08
CA ALA A 187 7.30 -7.44 -10.16
C ALA A 187 7.02 -5.96 -10.10
N ASP A 188 7.81 -5.28 -9.29
CA ASP A 188 7.47 -4.01 -8.68
C ASP A 188 8.17 -2.85 -9.36
N GLN A 189 7.55 -1.68 -9.27
CA GLN A 189 8.08 -0.42 -9.76
C GLN A 189 8.32 0.49 -8.56
N LEU A 190 9.59 0.69 -8.20
CA LEU A 190 9.98 1.40 -6.99
C LEU A 190 10.79 2.65 -7.34
N ILE A 191 10.42 3.77 -6.76
CA ILE A 191 11.11 5.06 -6.89
C ILE A 191 11.37 5.58 -5.48
N GLY A 192 12.64 5.82 -5.12
CA GLY A 192 13.01 6.46 -3.85
C GLY A 192 12.61 7.93 -3.85
N GLY A 193 13.18 8.70 -4.79
CA GLY A 193 12.82 10.09 -5.02
C GLY A 193 13.93 11.03 -4.57
N ASP A 194 13.59 12.16 -3.95
CA ASP A 194 14.59 13.06 -3.38
C ASP A 194 14.90 12.62 -1.95
N GLY A 195 16.08 12.10 -1.64
CA GLY A 195 16.21 11.46 -0.34
C GLY A 195 17.59 10.98 0.02
N ASN A 196 17.63 9.99 0.90
CA ASN A 196 18.73 9.06 1.07
C ASN A 196 17.98 7.80 1.44
N ASP A 197 17.62 7.02 0.44
CA ASP A 197 16.55 6.04 0.54
C ASP A 197 17.11 4.65 0.78
N SER A 198 16.29 3.81 1.42
CA SER A 198 16.60 2.41 1.67
C SER A 198 15.53 1.57 0.99
N ILE A 199 15.88 0.96 -0.14
CA ILE A 199 14.96 0.21 -0.98
C ILE A 199 15.35 -1.27 -0.99
N ASN A 200 14.39 -2.14 -0.71
CA ASN A 200 14.47 -3.58 -0.94
C ASN A 200 13.36 -3.98 -1.89
N ALA A 201 13.72 -4.44 -3.09
CA ALA A 201 12.74 -4.75 -4.12
C ALA A 201 11.97 -6.03 -3.78
N GLY A 202 12.68 -7.10 -3.41
CA GLY A 202 12.08 -8.29 -2.82
C GLY A 202 12.17 -9.49 -3.74
N ASN A 203 11.06 -10.16 -4.00
CA ASN A 203 11.00 -11.28 -4.93
C ASN A 203 10.29 -10.82 -6.19
N GLY A 204 10.90 -10.97 -7.35
CA GLY A 204 10.28 -10.45 -8.56
C GLY A 204 11.28 -10.07 -9.62
N ALA A 205 10.79 -9.68 -10.79
CA ALA A 205 11.63 -8.95 -11.72
C ALA A 205 11.26 -7.48 -11.54
N ASP A 206 12.05 -6.78 -10.72
CA ASP A 206 11.71 -5.47 -10.21
C ASP A 206 12.45 -4.37 -10.98
N ASN A 207 11.90 -3.16 -10.96
CA ASN A 207 12.52 -1.99 -11.56
C ASN A 207 12.59 -0.86 -10.53
N VAL A 208 13.81 -0.56 -10.12
CA VAL A 208 14.12 0.35 -9.02
C VAL A 208 14.90 1.57 -9.52
N ASP A 209 14.47 2.76 -9.10
CA ASP A 209 15.19 4.03 -9.27
C ASP A 209 15.41 4.66 -7.89
N GLY A 210 16.66 4.77 -7.44
CA GLY A 210 17.01 5.38 -6.15
C GLY A 210 16.63 6.87 -6.12
N GLY A 211 17.07 7.60 -7.14
CA GLY A 211 16.67 8.99 -7.37
C GLY A 211 17.79 9.97 -7.06
N LEU A 212 17.53 10.97 -6.23
CA LEU A 212 18.54 11.90 -5.76
C LEU A 212 18.97 11.54 -4.34
N GLY A 213 20.26 11.59 -4.07
CA GLY A 213 20.81 11.38 -2.74
C GLY A 213 21.67 10.13 -2.68
N ASN A 214 22.07 9.75 -1.47
CA ASN A 214 22.89 8.56 -1.29
C ASN A 214 21.98 7.40 -0.87
N ASP A 215 21.70 6.54 -1.83
CA ASP A 215 20.70 5.50 -1.68
C ASP A 215 21.33 4.14 -1.39
N THR A 216 20.54 3.27 -0.76
CA THR A 216 20.87 1.87 -0.56
C THR A 216 19.77 1.03 -1.20
N VAL A 217 20.12 0.27 -2.24
CA VAL A 217 19.16 -0.52 -3.01
C VAL A 217 19.59 -1.98 -3.03
N MET A 218 18.63 -2.87 -2.77
CA MET A 218 18.77 -4.33 -2.88
C MET A 218 17.68 -4.86 -3.82
N GLY A 219 18.07 -5.52 -4.92
CA GLY A 219 17.16 -6.22 -5.83
C GLY A 219 16.55 -7.46 -5.18
N ALA A 220 17.39 -8.24 -4.50
CA ALA A 220 17.02 -9.51 -3.87
C ALA A 220 16.79 -10.63 -4.90
N ASN A 221 15.62 -11.27 -5.01
CA ASN A 221 15.47 -12.42 -5.90
C ASN A 221 14.74 -12.05 -7.21
N GLY A 222 15.41 -12.24 -8.33
CA GLY A 222 14.84 -12.27 -9.67
C GLY A 222 15.67 -11.47 -10.65
N GLU A 223 15.13 -11.11 -11.81
CA GLU A 223 15.91 -10.37 -12.83
C GLU A 223 15.60 -8.88 -12.68
N ASP A 224 16.43 -8.17 -11.92
CA ASP A 224 16.15 -6.80 -11.50
C ASP A 224 16.83 -5.76 -12.39
N THR A 225 16.19 -4.60 -12.52
CA THR A 225 16.77 -3.40 -13.11
C THR A 225 16.90 -2.32 -12.05
N ILE A 226 18.12 -1.96 -11.70
CA ILE A 226 18.43 -1.01 -10.63
C ILE A 226 19.18 0.19 -11.22
N ASN A 227 18.69 1.39 -10.92
CA ASN A 227 19.39 2.65 -11.13
C ASN A 227 19.63 3.33 -9.77
N GLY A 228 20.88 3.64 -9.43
CA GLY A 228 21.22 4.39 -8.21
C GLY A 228 20.73 5.83 -8.29
N GLY A 229 21.07 6.51 -9.38
CA GLY A 229 20.64 7.89 -9.62
C GLY A 229 21.78 8.88 -9.38
N ASP A 230 21.49 9.99 -8.72
CA ASP A 230 22.49 11.02 -8.37
C ASP A 230 22.95 10.83 -6.93
N GLY A 231 24.18 10.38 -6.67
CA GLY A 231 24.48 9.96 -5.31
C GLY A 231 25.87 9.47 -5.01
N LEU A 232 25.98 8.84 -3.84
CA LEU A 232 27.02 7.88 -3.52
C LEU A 232 26.26 6.62 -3.11
N ASP A 233 25.96 5.79 -4.10
CA ASP A 233 24.95 4.75 -3.92
C ASP A 233 25.58 3.40 -3.57
N PHE A 234 24.83 2.61 -2.82
CA PHE A 234 25.17 1.23 -2.51
C PHE A 234 24.12 0.30 -3.09
N LEU A 235 24.50 -0.41 -4.16
CA LEU A 235 23.58 -1.20 -4.97
C LEU A 235 23.95 -2.68 -4.89
N ILE A 236 22.96 -3.54 -4.64
CA ILE A 236 23.11 -4.99 -4.53
C ILE A 236 22.07 -5.66 -5.44
N GLY A 237 22.50 -6.49 -6.39
CA GLY A 237 21.59 -7.34 -7.16
C GLY A 237 21.09 -8.54 -6.33
N ASP A 238 22.02 -9.26 -5.72
CA ASP A 238 21.81 -10.50 -4.94
C ASP A 238 21.52 -11.72 -5.81
N GLY A 239 20.28 -12.02 -6.15
CA GLY A 239 19.88 -13.29 -6.75
C GLY A 239 19.16 -13.16 -8.08
N GLY A 240 19.88 -13.19 -9.19
CA GLY A 240 19.33 -13.35 -10.52
C GLY A 240 20.20 -12.63 -11.54
N ALA A 241 19.74 -12.50 -12.78
CA ALA A 241 20.56 -11.86 -13.81
C ALA A 241 20.21 -10.37 -13.89
N ASP A 242 20.96 -9.55 -13.15
CA ASP A 242 20.57 -8.18 -12.88
C ASP A 242 21.18 -7.18 -13.85
N THR A 243 20.53 -6.04 -14.01
CA THR A 243 21.10 -4.86 -14.68
C THR A 243 21.18 -3.72 -13.67
N ILE A 244 22.40 -3.33 -13.31
CA ILE A 244 22.64 -2.32 -12.27
C ILE A 244 23.44 -1.16 -12.87
N ASN A 245 22.93 0.05 -12.75
CA ASN A 245 23.61 1.29 -13.12
C ASN A 245 23.80 2.17 -11.86
N GLY A 246 25.02 2.59 -11.59
CA GLY A 246 25.37 3.49 -10.47
C GLY A 246 24.77 4.89 -10.68
N GLY A 247 24.91 5.43 -11.89
CA GLY A 247 24.42 6.76 -12.22
C GLY A 247 25.51 7.83 -12.08
N LEU A 248 25.18 8.97 -11.47
CA LEU A 248 26.17 10.00 -11.15
C LEU A 248 26.66 9.75 -9.73
N GLY A 249 27.98 9.62 -9.50
CA GLY A 249 28.41 9.36 -8.14
C GLY A 249 29.82 8.84 -7.97
N ASN A 250 30.05 8.12 -6.88
CA ASN A 250 31.16 7.19 -6.76
C ASN A 250 30.56 6.00 -6.04
N ASP A 251 30.07 5.07 -6.83
CA ASP A 251 29.08 4.12 -6.33
C ASP A 251 29.74 2.80 -5.96
N SER A 252 29.05 2.00 -5.17
CA SER A 252 29.48 0.67 -4.79
C SER A 252 28.44 -0.35 -5.23
N ILE A 253 28.80 -1.15 -6.21
CA ILE A 253 27.92 -2.11 -6.87
C ILE A 253 28.38 -3.53 -6.55
N LEU A 254 27.47 -4.33 -6.02
CA LEU A 254 27.63 -5.76 -5.81
C LEU A 254 26.64 -6.49 -6.73
N GLY A 255 27.14 -7.28 -7.69
CA GLY A 255 26.31 -8.04 -8.64
C GLY A 255 25.50 -9.10 -7.92
N GLY A 256 26.14 -10.22 -7.59
CA GLY A 256 25.48 -11.24 -6.77
C GLY A 256 25.79 -12.65 -7.25
N GLU A 257 24.78 -13.50 -7.19
CA GLU A 257 24.73 -14.76 -7.92
C GLU A 257 24.27 -14.51 -9.36
N PHE A 258 24.61 -15.43 -10.28
CA PHE A 258 24.25 -15.36 -11.71
C PHE A 258 25.01 -14.25 -12.45
N GLY A 259 24.67 -14.03 -13.73
CA GLY A 259 25.48 -13.21 -14.62
C GLY A 259 24.83 -11.84 -14.80
N ASP A 260 25.54 -10.81 -14.38
CA ASP A 260 25.00 -9.46 -14.25
C ASP A 260 25.53 -8.50 -15.31
N LEU A 261 24.83 -7.38 -15.49
CA LEU A 261 25.27 -6.25 -16.28
C LEU A 261 25.46 -5.03 -15.37
N LEU A 262 26.72 -4.70 -15.07
CA LEU A 262 27.06 -3.69 -14.06
C LEU A 262 27.74 -2.49 -14.70
N HIS A 263 27.18 -1.30 -14.52
CA HIS A 263 27.77 -0.03 -14.95
C HIS A 263 27.88 0.93 -13.77
N GLY A 264 29.08 1.46 -13.51
CA GLY A 264 29.26 2.54 -12.53
C GLY A 264 28.89 3.91 -13.06
N ASP A 265 28.87 4.08 -14.39
CA ASP A 265 28.65 5.35 -15.08
C ASP A 265 29.59 6.50 -14.65
N ASP A 266 29.05 7.67 -14.27
CA ASP A 266 29.82 8.89 -14.06
C ASP A 266 30.40 8.91 -12.64
N GLY A 267 31.67 8.52 -12.47
CA GLY A 267 32.20 8.42 -11.12
C GLY A 267 33.55 7.75 -10.99
N ASN A 268 34.00 7.53 -9.76
CA ASN A 268 35.02 6.53 -9.45
C ASN A 268 34.38 5.39 -8.65
N ASP A 269 33.89 4.40 -9.38
CA ASP A 269 33.01 3.39 -8.80
C ASP A 269 33.80 2.16 -8.35
N THR A 270 33.23 1.45 -7.39
CA THR A 270 33.69 0.13 -6.94
C THR A 270 32.66 -0.89 -7.38
N ILE A 271 33.06 -1.80 -8.27
CA ILE A 271 32.18 -2.84 -8.79
C ILE A 271 32.78 -4.20 -8.46
N ASP A 272 31.99 -5.05 -7.80
CA ASP A 272 32.28 -6.46 -7.56
C ASP A 272 31.13 -7.30 -8.11
N GLY A 273 31.34 -7.94 -9.26
CA GLY A 273 30.34 -8.83 -9.87
C GLY A 273 30.06 -10.10 -9.08
N GLN A 274 30.94 -10.46 -8.13
CA GLN A 274 30.81 -11.68 -7.34
C GLN A 274 30.77 -12.97 -8.20
N SER A 275 29.64 -13.67 -8.26
CA SER A 275 29.55 -15.04 -8.80
C SER A 275 28.79 -15.10 -10.12
N GLY A 276 29.46 -14.88 -11.23
CA GLY A 276 28.75 -14.81 -12.50
C GLY A 276 29.62 -14.93 -13.73
N ASN A 277 28.99 -14.65 -14.87
CA ASN A 277 29.73 -14.18 -16.04
C ASN A 277 29.26 -12.75 -16.31
N ASP A 278 29.95 -11.81 -15.66
CA ASP A 278 29.64 -10.38 -15.62
C ASP A 278 30.50 -9.59 -16.63
#